data_AF-A0A7X7QRY0-F1
#
_entry.id   AF-A0A7X7QRY0-F1
#
_cell.length_a   1.000
_cell.length_b   1.000
_cell.length_c   1.000
_cell.angle_alpha   90.00
_cell.angle_beta   90.00
_cell.angle_gamma   90.00
#
_symmetry.space_group_name_H-M   'P 1'
#
loop_
_entity.id
_entity.type
_entity.pdbx_description
1 polymer ?
#
loop_
_entity_poly.entity_id
_entity_poly.type
_entity_poly.pdbx_seq_one_letter_code
_entity_poly.pdbx_strand_id
1 'polypeptide(L)'
;LAGALAALAGLLAAAQAGVYTLAAGGLVLMLVLTYTFATRRGSVAGLVVMGLCRATSVGMGLAAALPQAPSPRLALAGAGGIGLYITAVSLLAADETRCRRLDARRWLPAVAAILALGGVAVGAGRRPHLSVSMLLAAAALLRIVLVTHRLGRAPAPGALPRAIGGYIRALLLIQAAYCATQPAGLPLAAGLILLQPLAAQLGRRFYAS
;
A
#
# COMPACT_ATOMS: atom_id res chain seq x y z
N LEU A 1 -23.75 15.26 -0.17
CA LEU A 1 -23.23 16.60 -0.57
C LEU A 1 -21.73 16.72 -0.31
N ALA A 2 -21.24 16.67 0.93
CA ALA A 2 -19.79 16.82 1.23
C ALA A 2 -18.87 15.87 0.44
N GLY A 3 -19.21 14.57 0.33
CA GLY A 3 -18.42 13.62 -0.44
C GLY A 3 -18.36 13.91 -1.95
N ALA A 4 -19.45 14.43 -2.52
CA ALA A 4 -19.50 14.80 -3.94
C ALA A 4 -18.66 16.05 -4.23
N LEU A 5 -18.69 17.04 -3.33
CA LEU A 5 -17.83 18.23 -3.41
C LEU A 5 -16.35 17.86 -3.30
N ALA A 6 -15.99 16.95 -2.38
CA ALA A 6 -14.62 16.47 -2.26
C ALA A 6 -14.16 15.69 -3.51
N ALA A 7 -15.02 14.86 -4.08
CA ALA A 7 -14.73 14.16 -5.33
C ALA A 7 -14.51 15.13 -6.50
N LEU A 8 -15.36 16.15 -6.63
CA LEU A 8 -15.24 17.18 -7.66
C LEU A 8 -13.94 17.98 -7.48
N ALA A 9 -13.65 18.43 -6.25
CA ALA A 9 -12.41 19.15 -5.94
C ALA A 9 -11.17 18.30 -6.26
N GLY A 10 -11.19 17.00 -5.94
CA GLY A 10 -10.12 16.07 -6.28
C GLY A 10 -9.93 15.91 -7.79
N LEU A 11 -11.01 15.79 -8.57
CA LEU A 11 -10.94 15.71 -10.04
C LEU A 11 -10.43 17.00 -10.67
N LEU A 12 -10.84 18.17 -10.15
CA LEU A 12 -10.33 19.47 -10.61
C LEU A 12 -8.84 19.62 -10.32
N ALA A 13 -8.37 19.18 -9.16
CA ALA A 13 -6.94 19.14 -8.86
C ALA A 13 -6.19 18.18 -9.80
N ALA A 14 -6.76 17.00 -10.08
CA ALA A 14 -6.19 16.04 -11.02
C ALA A 14 -6.14 16.58 -12.46
N ALA A 15 -7.14 17.33 -12.90
CA ALA A 15 -7.17 18.00 -14.20
C ALA A 15 -6.02 19.02 -14.35
N GLN A 16 -5.75 19.81 -13.31
CA GLN A 16 -4.63 20.75 -13.29
C GLN A 16 -3.26 20.06 -13.35
N ALA A 17 -3.16 18.83 -12.85
CA ALA A 17 -1.95 18.01 -12.91
C ALA A 17 -1.78 17.24 -14.23
N GLY A 18 -2.74 17.33 -15.16
CA GLY A 18 -2.64 16.77 -16.51
C GLY A 18 -3.60 15.60 -16.80
N VAL A 19 -3.73 15.25 -18.08
CA VAL A 19 -4.73 14.30 -18.60
C VAL A 19 -4.61 12.89 -18.00
N TYR A 20 -3.38 12.40 -17.81
CA TYR A 20 -3.15 11.06 -17.24
C TYR A 20 -3.53 11.01 -15.75
N THR A 21 -3.27 12.08 -15.01
CA THR A 21 -3.65 12.21 -13.60
C THR A 21 -5.17 12.28 -13.47
N LEU A 22 -5.85 13.03 -14.35
CA LEU A 22 -7.30 13.10 -14.41
C LEU A 22 -7.93 11.75 -14.73
N ALA A 23 -7.41 11.02 -15.73
CA ALA A 23 -7.90 9.70 -16.09
C ALA A 23 -7.76 8.71 -14.92
N ALA A 24 -6.61 8.72 -14.24
CA ALA A 24 -6.39 7.90 -13.05
C ALA A 24 -7.30 8.29 -11.88
N GLY A 25 -7.54 9.60 -11.67
CA GLY A 25 -8.47 10.11 -10.67
C GLY A 25 -9.93 9.71 -10.95
N GLY A 26 -10.35 9.78 -12.21
CA GLY A 26 -11.66 9.29 -12.65
C GLY A 26 -11.83 7.78 -12.42
N LEU A 27 -10.78 7.00 -12.70
CA LEU A 27 -10.77 5.56 -12.42
C LEU A 27 -10.85 5.27 -10.91
N VAL A 28 -10.12 6.01 -10.07
CA VAL A 28 -10.23 5.88 -8.61
C VAL A 28 -11.66 6.18 -8.16
N LEU A 29 -12.28 7.25 -8.64
CA LEU A 29 -13.66 7.59 -8.31
C LEU A 29 -14.62 6.46 -8.73
N MET A 30 -14.47 5.94 -9.95
CA MET A 30 -15.27 4.82 -10.44
C MET A 30 -15.13 3.60 -9.54
N LEU A 31 -13.90 3.20 -9.19
CA LEU A 31 -13.65 2.07 -8.30
C LEU A 31 -14.25 2.28 -6.89
N VAL A 32 -14.19 3.49 -6.36
CA VAL A 32 -14.82 3.83 -5.06
C VAL A 32 -16.35 3.70 -5.14
N LEU A 33 -16.97 4.16 -6.23
CA LEU A 33 -18.41 3.99 -6.46
C LEU A 33 -18.77 2.52 -6.62
N THR A 34 -18.00 1.75 -7.40
CA THR A 34 -18.19 0.29 -7.55
C THR A 34 -18.07 -0.42 -6.21
N TYR A 35 -17.06 -0.09 -5.40
CA TYR A 35 -16.90 -0.65 -4.07
C TYR A 35 -18.12 -0.35 -3.18
N THR A 36 -18.61 0.89 -3.23
CA THR A 36 -19.69 1.36 -2.35
C THR A 36 -21.06 0.81 -2.73
N PHE A 37 -21.36 0.74 -4.03
CA PHE A 37 -22.71 0.44 -4.53
C PHE A 37 -22.85 -0.95 -5.14
N ALA A 38 -21.79 -1.53 -5.71
CA ALA A 38 -21.86 -2.78 -6.46
C ALA A 38 -21.22 -3.98 -5.74
N THR A 39 -20.34 -3.76 -4.77
CA THR A 39 -19.70 -4.87 -4.03
C THR A 39 -20.35 -5.10 -2.67
N ARG A 40 -20.60 -6.38 -2.34
CA ARG A 40 -21.07 -6.74 -0.99
C ARG A 40 -19.93 -6.55 0.02
N ARG A 41 -20.23 -5.97 1.17
CA ARG A 41 -19.27 -5.83 2.29
C ARG A 41 -18.70 -7.20 2.66
N GLY A 42 -17.37 -7.30 2.74
CA GLY A 42 -16.66 -8.55 3.06
C GLY A 42 -16.55 -9.56 1.91
N SER A 43 -17.02 -9.23 0.70
CA SER A 43 -16.80 -10.09 -0.47
C SER A 43 -15.36 -9.99 -1.00
N VAL A 44 -14.86 -11.07 -1.60
CA VAL A 44 -13.55 -11.08 -2.27
C VAL A 44 -13.47 -9.98 -3.33
N ALA A 45 -14.54 -9.75 -4.08
CA ALA A 45 -14.64 -8.67 -5.06
C ALA A 45 -14.40 -7.29 -4.42
N GLY A 46 -15.01 -7.00 -3.26
CA GLY A 46 -14.78 -5.75 -2.53
C GLY A 46 -13.32 -5.58 -2.11
N LEU A 47 -12.65 -6.64 -1.66
CA LEU A 47 -11.23 -6.60 -1.25
C LEU A 47 -10.30 -6.37 -2.45
N VAL A 48 -10.62 -6.96 -3.61
CA VAL A 48 -9.89 -6.70 -4.86
C VAL A 48 -10.09 -5.25 -5.31
N VAL A 49 -11.33 -4.75 -5.33
CA VAL A 49 -11.62 -3.35 -5.70
C VAL A 49 -10.90 -2.39 -4.75
N MET A 50 -10.87 -2.66 -3.44
CA MET A 50 -10.11 -1.86 -2.47
C MET A 50 -8.59 -1.85 -2.77
N GLY A 51 -8.02 -3.00 -3.15
CA GLY A 51 -6.63 -3.09 -3.58
C GLY A 51 -6.37 -2.30 -4.87
N LEU A 52 -7.27 -2.42 -5.85
CA LEU A 52 -7.21 -1.65 -7.10
C LEU A 52 -7.29 -0.16 -6.83
N CYS A 53 -8.18 0.33 -5.95
CA CYS A 53 -8.25 1.73 -5.56
C CYS A 53 -6.91 2.26 -5.06
N ARG A 54 -6.17 1.45 -4.30
CA ARG A 54 -4.87 1.84 -3.76
C ARG A 54 -3.78 1.79 -4.82
N ALA A 55 -3.78 0.76 -5.68
CA ALA A 55 -2.87 0.68 -6.83
C ALA A 55 -3.04 1.87 -7.79
N THR A 56 -4.29 2.21 -8.11
CA THR A 56 -4.61 3.35 -9.00
C THR A 56 -4.34 4.69 -8.35
N SER A 57 -4.47 4.81 -7.02
CA SER A 57 -4.03 6.01 -6.28
C SER A 57 -2.51 6.23 -6.39
N VAL A 58 -1.71 5.15 -6.29
CA VAL A 58 -0.26 5.23 -6.51
C VAL A 58 0.05 5.56 -7.97
N GLY A 59 -0.66 4.94 -8.92
CA GLY A 59 -0.56 5.23 -10.35
C GLY A 59 -0.89 6.69 -10.69
N MET A 60 -1.92 7.26 -10.06
CA MET A 60 -2.29 8.67 -10.19
C MET A 60 -1.16 9.59 -9.69
N GLY A 61 -0.54 9.27 -8.55
CA GLY A 61 0.61 10.03 -8.05
C GLY A 61 1.82 9.96 -8.99
N LEU A 62 2.05 8.80 -9.61
CA LEU A 62 3.10 8.64 -10.63
C LEU A 62 2.79 9.44 -11.90
N ALA A 63 1.54 9.46 -12.34
CA ALA A 63 1.08 10.27 -13.47
C ALA A 63 1.27 11.77 -13.21
N ALA A 64 0.97 12.23 -11.99
CA ALA A 64 1.21 13.62 -11.60
C ALA A 64 2.70 13.99 -11.55
N ALA A 65 3.57 13.00 -11.34
CA ALA A 65 5.01 13.18 -11.24
C ALA A 65 5.77 12.84 -12.54
N LEU A 66 5.10 12.70 -13.70
CA LEU A 66 5.68 12.28 -14.98
C LEU A 66 7.05 12.93 -15.34
N PRO A 67 7.29 14.24 -15.14
CA PRO A 67 8.60 14.85 -15.42
C PRO A 67 9.75 14.31 -14.58
N GLN A 68 9.46 13.75 -13.41
CA GLN A 68 10.40 13.21 -12.43
C GLN A 68 10.15 11.71 -12.16
N ALA A 69 9.28 11.09 -12.97
CA ALA A 69 8.79 9.76 -12.70
C ALA A 69 9.92 8.72 -12.87
N PRO A 70 9.94 7.67 -12.04
CA PRO A 70 10.81 6.53 -12.28
C PRO A 70 10.47 5.88 -13.62
N SER A 71 11.37 5.02 -14.10
CA SER A 71 11.12 4.24 -15.33
C SER A 71 9.73 3.57 -15.27
N PRO A 72 8.98 3.49 -16.38
CA PRO A 72 7.60 2.99 -16.39
C PRO A 72 7.49 1.57 -15.81
N ARG A 73 8.52 0.73 -15.95
CA ARG A 73 8.59 -0.60 -15.33
C ARG A 73 8.58 -0.54 -13.80
N LEU A 74 9.39 0.34 -13.22
CA LEU A 74 9.47 0.52 -11.76
C LEU A 74 8.19 1.17 -11.21
N ALA A 75 7.60 2.11 -11.95
CA ALA A 75 6.30 2.70 -11.65
C ALA A 75 5.18 1.65 -11.60
N LEU A 76 5.08 0.79 -12.63
CA LEU A 76 4.13 -0.31 -12.68
C LEU A 76 4.38 -1.35 -11.58
N ALA A 77 5.64 -1.69 -11.32
CA ALA A 77 6.00 -2.61 -10.24
C ALA A 77 5.62 -2.05 -8.87
N GLY A 78 5.81 -0.74 -8.64
CA GLY A 78 5.41 -0.06 -7.41
C GLY A 78 3.90 -0.04 -7.23
N ALA A 79 3.15 0.44 -8.22
CA ALA A 79 1.69 0.51 -8.17
C ALA A 79 1.06 -0.89 -8.02
N GLY A 80 1.48 -1.84 -8.84
CA GLY A 80 1.00 -3.22 -8.82
C GLY A 80 1.40 -3.96 -7.54
N GLY A 81 2.65 -3.81 -7.10
CA GLY A 81 3.16 -4.45 -5.88
C GLY A 81 2.50 -3.94 -4.61
N ILE A 82 2.32 -2.62 -4.48
CA ILE A 82 1.59 -2.00 -3.36
C ILE A 82 0.13 -2.44 -3.38
N GLY A 83 -0.52 -2.44 -4.55
CA GLY A 83 -1.89 -2.95 -4.72
C GLY A 83 -2.03 -4.39 -4.27
N LEU A 84 -1.18 -5.28 -4.78
CA LEU A 84 -1.15 -6.71 -4.43
C LEU A 84 -0.93 -6.92 -2.93
N TYR A 85 0.00 -6.19 -2.32
CA TYR A 85 0.26 -6.27 -0.89
C TYR A 85 -0.97 -5.85 -0.08
N ILE A 86 -1.64 -4.77 -0.44
CA ILE A 86 -2.84 -4.33 0.25
C ILE A 86 -3.97 -5.35 0.08
N THR A 87 -4.18 -5.89 -1.13
CA THR A 87 -5.14 -6.97 -1.35
C THR A 87 -4.83 -8.18 -0.46
N ALA A 88 -3.56 -8.59 -0.34
CA ALA A 88 -3.15 -9.70 0.51
C ALA A 88 -3.43 -9.44 1.99
N VAL A 89 -3.15 -8.23 2.49
CA VAL A 89 -3.46 -7.83 3.87
C VAL A 89 -4.97 -7.78 4.09
N SER A 90 -5.74 -7.25 3.15
CA SER A 90 -7.20 -7.17 3.22
C SER A 90 -7.86 -8.56 3.18
N LEU A 91 -7.33 -9.50 2.40
CA LEU A 91 -7.77 -10.90 2.40
C LEU A 91 -7.52 -11.57 3.76
N LEU A 92 -6.35 -11.32 4.35
CA LEU A 92 -6.03 -11.81 5.69
C LEU A 92 -6.94 -11.19 6.75
N ALA A 93 -7.30 -9.91 6.61
CA ALA A 93 -8.23 -9.22 7.50
C ALA A 93 -9.67 -9.72 7.37
N ALA A 94 -10.12 -10.11 6.17
CA ALA A 94 -11.47 -10.65 5.98
C ALA A 94 -11.67 -11.98 6.73
N ASP A 95 -10.61 -12.79 6.86
CA ASP A 95 -10.61 -14.02 7.64
C ASP A 95 -10.67 -13.76 9.16
N GLU A 96 -10.52 -12.52 9.65
CA GLU A 96 -10.72 -12.17 11.07
C GLU A 96 -12.13 -12.51 11.56
N THR A 97 -13.13 -12.27 10.71
CA THR A 97 -14.54 -12.53 11.02
C THR A 97 -14.89 -14.02 11.03
N ARG A 98 -13.99 -14.89 10.57
CA ARG A 98 -14.20 -16.33 10.43
C ARG A 98 -13.16 -17.02 11.30
N CYS A 99 -13.52 -17.47 12.50
CA CYS A 99 -12.64 -18.19 13.44
C CYS A 99 -11.94 -19.42 12.80
N ARG A 100 -10.93 -19.21 11.96
CA ARG A 100 -10.21 -20.20 11.15
C ARG A 100 -8.73 -20.13 11.47
N ARG A 101 -8.08 -21.29 11.39
CA ARG A 101 -6.61 -21.39 11.45
C ARG A 101 -6.01 -20.69 10.22
N LEU A 102 -4.97 -19.88 10.45
CA LEU A 102 -4.35 -19.03 9.42
C LEU A 102 -3.13 -19.68 8.75
N ASP A 103 -3.15 -21.01 8.57
CA ASP A 103 -1.98 -21.87 8.27
C ASP A 103 -0.98 -21.27 7.25
N ALA A 104 -1.19 -21.49 5.95
CA ALA A 104 -0.34 -20.90 4.90
C ALA A 104 -0.73 -19.45 4.59
N ARG A 105 -2.01 -19.09 4.81
CA ARG A 105 -2.58 -17.79 4.45
C ARG A 105 -1.92 -16.61 5.18
N ARG A 106 -1.41 -16.81 6.40
CA ARG A 106 -0.67 -15.76 7.13
C ARG A 106 0.55 -15.23 6.38
N TRP A 107 1.11 -16.01 5.45
CA TRP A 107 2.27 -15.63 4.65
C TRP A 107 1.90 -14.85 3.37
N LEU A 108 0.61 -14.70 3.04
CA LEU A 108 0.17 -13.93 1.88
C LEU A 108 0.77 -12.51 1.84
N PRO A 109 0.75 -11.72 2.94
CA PRO A 109 1.38 -10.39 2.94
C PRO A 109 2.90 -10.45 2.71
N ALA A 110 3.59 -11.47 3.23
CA ALA A 110 5.03 -11.62 3.04
C ALA A 110 5.38 -11.96 1.59
N VAL A 111 4.66 -12.91 0.98
CA VAL A 111 4.84 -13.26 -0.44
C VAL A 111 4.54 -12.04 -1.32
N ALA A 112 3.44 -11.34 -1.06
CA ALA A 112 3.10 -10.13 -1.80
C ALA A 112 4.16 -9.03 -1.64
N ALA A 113 4.74 -8.86 -0.45
CA ALA A 113 5.80 -7.89 -0.20
C ALA A 113 7.11 -8.27 -0.91
N ILE A 114 7.47 -9.55 -0.96
CA ILE A 114 8.65 -10.02 -1.72
C ILE A 114 8.47 -9.71 -3.19
N LEU A 115 7.30 -10.01 -3.77
CA LEU A 115 6.98 -9.68 -5.15
C LEU A 115 7.01 -8.16 -5.40
N ALA A 116 6.41 -7.38 -4.49
CA ALA A 116 6.40 -5.93 -4.57
C ALA A 116 7.82 -5.35 -4.50
N LEU A 117 8.69 -5.85 -3.62
CA LEU A 117 10.04 -5.31 -3.45
C LEU A 117 11.04 -5.87 -4.46
N GLY A 118 10.76 -7.01 -5.09
CA GLY A 118 11.53 -7.50 -6.23
C GLY A 118 11.61 -6.48 -7.37
N GLY A 119 10.56 -5.69 -7.58
CA GLY A 119 10.57 -4.57 -8.53
C GLY A 119 11.63 -3.52 -8.24
N VAL A 120 11.91 -3.24 -6.95
CA VAL A 120 12.99 -2.33 -6.52
C VAL A 120 14.36 -2.92 -6.88
N ALA A 121 14.55 -4.22 -6.68
CA ALA A 121 15.80 -4.92 -6.98
C ALA A 121 16.08 -5.06 -8.50
N VAL A 122 15.04 -5.19 -9.32
CA VAL A 122 15.18 -5.30 -10.79
C VAL A 122 15.33 -3.92 -11.44
N GLY A 123 14.67 -2.88 -10.90
CA GLY A 123 14.82 -1.49 -11.35
C GLY A 123 16.12 -0.82 -10.87
N ALA A 124 16.84 -1.48 -9.96
CA ALA A 124 18.10 -1.11 -9.36
C ALA A 124 19.29 -1.35 -10.31
N GLY A 125 19.31 -0.70 -11.48
CA GLY A 125 20.58 -0.46 -12.19
C GLY A 125 21.56 0.30 -11.27
N ARG A 126 22.88 0.25 -11.54
CA ARG A 126 23.97 0.88 -10.74
C ARG A 126 23.69 2.36 -10.41
N ARG A 127 22.92 2.61 -9.34
CA ARG A 127 22.54 3.93 -8.86
C ARG A 127 23.13 4.13 -7.47
N PRO A 128 23.68 5.31 -7.15
CA PRO A 128 24.37 5.57 -5.88
C PRO A 128 23.46 5.44 -4.64
N HIS A 129 22.14 5.51 -4.80
CA HIS A 129 21.16 5.43 -3.71
C HIS A 129 20.57 4.03 -3.50
N LEU A 130 21.10 3.00 -4.18
CA LEU A 130 20.64 1.62 -4.05
C LEU A 130 20.68 1.14 -2.59
N SER A 131 21.73 1.50 -1.86
CA SER A 131 21.95 1.01 -0.50
C SER A 131 20.82 1.44 0.43
N VAL A 132 20.30 2.66 0.25
CA VAL A 132 19.20 3.19 1.06
C VAL A 132 17.88 2.51 0.70
N SER A 133 17.55 2.38 -0.59
CA SER A 133 16.31 1.71 -1.00
C SER A 133 16.30 0.23 -0.62
N MET A 134 17.45 -0.46 -0.76
CA MET A 134 17.61 -1.86 -0.35
C MET A 134 17.53 -2.02 1.17
N LEU A 135 18.12 -1.10 1.95
CA LEU A 135 18.00 -1.12 3.41
C LEU A 135 16.55 -0.96 3.85
N LEU A 136 15.80 -0.03 3.23
CA LEU A 136 14.38 0.17 3.51
C LEU A 136 13.53 -1.03 3.08
N ALA A 137 13.84 -1.64 1.93
CA ALA A 137 13.19 -2.87 1.47
C ALA A 137 13.46 -4.04 2.43
N ALA A 138 14.70 -4.23 2.86
CA ALA A 138 15.07 -5.26 3.84
C ALA A 138 14.38 -5.02 5.18
N ALA A 139 14.34 -3.78 5.66
CA ALA A 139 13.63 -3.42 6.89
C ALA A 139 12.12 -3.69 6.79
N ALA A 140 11.50 -3.39 5.63
CA ALA A 140 10.10 -3.69 5.36
C ALA A 140 9.84 -5.21 5.43
N LEU A 141 10.63 -6.00 4.71
CA LEU A 141 10.52 -7.47 4.69
C LEU A 141 10.71 -8.06 6.08
N LEU A 142 11.78 -7.66 6.78
CA LEU A 142 12.06 -8.14 8.13
C LEU A 142 10.88 -7.85 9.05
N ARG A 143 10.33 -6.63 9.01
CA ARG A 143 9.17 -6.26 9.82
C ARG A 143 7.94 -7.11 9.49
N ILE A 144 7.66 -7.34 8.22
CA ILE A 144 6.52 -8.17 7.78
C ILE A 144 6.70 -9.60 8.26
N VAL A 145 7.88 -10.20 8.05
CA VAL A 145 8.19 -11.57 8.50
C VAL A 145 8.07 -11.69 10.02
N LEU A 146 8.58 -10.72 10.79
CA LEU A 146 8.47 -10.71 12.25
C LEU A 146 7.01 -10.63 12.71
N VAL A 147 6.19 -9.79 12.08
CA VAL A 147 4.75 -9.70 12.38
C VAL A 147 4.05 -11.02 12.05
N THR A 148 4.33 -11.61 10.88
CA THR A 148 3.76 -12.90 10.46
C THR A 148 4.17 -14.04 11.39
N HIS A 149 5.42 -14.08 11.82
CA HIS A 149 5.93 -15.09 12.74
C HIS A 149 5.25 -14.97 14.11
N ARG A 150 5.14 -13.75 14.66
CA ARG A 150 4.48 -13.48 15.96
C ARG A 150 2.99 -13.77 15.94
N LEU A 151 2.31 -13.65 14.79
CA LEU A 151 0.89 -13.95 14.67
C LEU A 151 0.57 -15.43 14.94
N GLY A 152 1.51 -16.34 14.65
CA GLY A 152 1.31 -17.78 14.86
C GLY A 152 0.30 -18.39 13.89
N ARG A 153 -0.10 -19.66 14.11
CA ARG A 153 -1.10 -20.36 13.27
C ARG A 153 -2.53 -20.21 13.83
N ALA A 154 -2.62 -20.12 15.16
CA ALA A 154 -3.85 -19.95 15.92
C ALA A 154 -3.70 -18.68 16.79
N PRO A 155 -3.95 -17.48 16.21
CA PRO A 155 -3.82 -16.24 16.95
C PRO A 155 -4.87 -16.13 18.05
N ALA A 156 -4.48 -15.56 19.19
CA ALA A 156 -5.43 -15.17 20.23
C ALA A 156 -6.36 -14.04 19.74
N PRO A 157 -7.56 -13.88 20.32
CA PRO A 157 -8.46 -12.77 20.00
C PRO A 157 -7.73 -11.41 20.09
N GLY A 158 -7.87 -10.57 19.07
CA GLY A 158 -7.20 -9.26 18.97
C GLY A 158 -5.73 -9.29 18.50
N ALA A 159 -5.09 -10.46 18.36
CA ALA A 159 -3.74 -10.53 17.80
C ALA A 159 -3.73 -10.25 16.29
N LEU A 160 -4.80 -10.61 15.56
CA LEU A 160 -4.93 -10.38 14.12
C LEU A 160 -5.09 -8.90 13.76
N PRO A 161 -6.00 -8.10 14.38
CA PRO A 161 -6.04 -6.65 14.21
C PRO A 161 -4.69 -5.96 14.45
N ARG A 162 -3.99 -6.33 15.53
CA ARG A 162 -2.67 -5.80 15.84
C ARG A 162 -1.64 -6.13 14.75
N ALA A 163 -1.70 -7.34 14.19
CA ALA A 163 -0.86 -7.74 13.07
C ALA A 163 -1.21 -6.98 11.79
N ILE A 164 -2.50 -6.77 11.48
CA ILE A 164 -2.98 -5.95 10.36
C ILE A 164 -2.44 -4.52 10.48
N GLY A 165 -2.55 -3.90 11.66
CA GLY A 165 -1.93 -2.60 11.91
C GLY A 165 -0.41 -2.62 11.71
N GLY A 166 0.25 -3.74 12.04
CA GLY A 166 1.67 -3.99 11.76
C GLY A 166 1.99 -3.99 10.26
N TYR A 167 1.19 -4.73 9.47
CA TYR A 167 1.31 -4.79 8.02
C TYR A 167 1.03 -3.44 7.35
N ILE A 168 0.03 -2.70 7.79
CA ILE A 168 -0.29 -1.36 7.28
C ILE A 168 0.89 -0.41 7.54
N ARG A 169 1.51 -0.45 8.72
CA ARG A 169 2.70 0.37 9.00
C ARG A 169 3.92 -0.03 8.16
N ALA A 170 4.05 -1.30 7.79
CA ALA A 170 5.11 -1.75 6.89
C ALA A 170 4.91 -1.22 5.45
N LEU A 171 3.68 -0.88 5.04
CA LEU A 171 3.40 -0.23 3.76
C LEU A 171 4.16 1.10 3.60
N LEU A 172 4.36 1.85 4.70
CA LEU A 172 5.14 3.09 4.68
C LEU A 172 6.61 2.83 4.30
N LEU A 173 7.17 1.71 4.77
CA LEU A 173 8.54 1.31 4.41
C LEU A 173 8.64 0.83 2.98
N ILE A 174 7.64 0.09 2.48
CA ILE A 174 7.58 -0.32 1.07
C ILE A 174 7.54 0.93 0.17
N GLN A 175 6.67 1.89 0.49
CA GLN A 175 6.59 3.15 -0.25
C GLN A 175 7.89 3.96 -0.15
N ALA A 176 8.49 4.07 1.03
CA ALA A 176 9.76 4.75 1.22
C ALA A 176 10.90 4.09 0.42
N ALA A 177 10.94 2.76 0.33
CA ALA A 177 11.91 2.04 -0.47
C ALA A 177 11.77 2.37 -1.97
N TYR A 178 10.54 2.46 -2.48
CA TYR A 178 10.25 2.90 -3.84
C TYR A 178 10.62 4.37 -4.08
N CYS A 179 10.28 5.27 -3.16
CA CYS A 179 10.65 6.69 -3.25
C CYS A 179 12.17 6.89 -3.24
N ALA A 180 12.91 6.13 -2.43
CA ALA A 180 14.36 6.23 -2.32
C ALA A 180 15.13 5.75 -3.57
N THR A 181 14.43 5.17 -4.56
CA THR A 181 15.06 4.77 -5.85
C THR A 181 15.48 5.96 -6.72
N GLN A 182 14.98 7.16 -6.39
CA GLN A 182 15.27 8.42 -7.05
C GLN A 182 15.71 9.47 -6.02
N PRO A 183 16.68 10.35 -6.32
CA PRO A 183 17.14 11.37 -5.39
C PRO A 183 16.03 12.36 -5.00
N ALA A 184 15.18 12.74 -5.96
CA ALA A 184 14.01 13.60 -5.71
C ALA A 184 12.98 12.98 -4.76
N GLY A 185 12.99 11.64 -4.60
CA GLY A 185 12.09 10.93 -3.69
C GLY A 185 12.63 10.73 -2.28
N LEU A 186 13.89 11.08 -1.99
CA LEU A 186 14.49 10.96 -0.66
C LEU A 186 13.77 11.80 0.42
N PRO A 187 13.38 13.06 0.17
CA PRO A 187 12.62 13.83 1.16
C PRO A 187 11.28 13.18 1.51
N LEU A 188 10.60 12.60 0.51
CA LEU A 188 9.35 11.89 0.70
C LEU A 188 9.57 10.59 1.48
N ALA A 189 10.62 9.83 1.17
CA ALA A 189 11.00 8.63 1.91
C ALA A 189 11.29 8.95 3.39
N ALA A 190 12.04 10.01 3.66
CA ALA A 190 12.31 10.49 5.02
C ALA A 190 11.03 10.90 5.74
N GLY A 191 10.14 11.65 5.09
CA GLY A 191 8.83 12.01 5.63
C GLY A 191 7.98 10.79 6.00
N LEU A 192 7.92 9.78 5.13
CA LEU A 192 7.19 8.53 5.39
C LEU A 192 7.75 7.76 6.60
N ILE A 193 9.08 7.77 6.79
CA ILE A 193 9.74 7.14 7.94
C ILE A 193 9.41 7.91 9.23
N LEU A 194 9.47 9.25 9.20
CA LEU A 194 9.15 10.10 10.34
C LEU A 194 7.66 10.02 10.75
N LEU A 195 6.76 9.77 9.80
CA LEU A 195 5.34 9.56 10.07
C LEU A 195 5.03 8.20 10.70
N GLN A 196 5.97 7.25 10.66
CA GLN A 196 5.77 5.91 11.20
C GLN A 196 5.51 5.86 12.72
N PRO A 197 6.28 6.56 13.59
CA PRO A 197 5.96 6.64 15.02
C PRO A 197 4.62 7.34 15.28
N LEU A 198 4.28 8.37 14.50
CA LEU A 198 3.00 9.07 14.61
C LEU A 198 1.83 8.10 14.31
N ALA A 199 1.94 7.32 13.24
CA ALA A 199 0.97 6.29 12.89
C ALA A 199 0.84 5.22 14.00
N ALA A 200 1.95 4.85 14.65
CA ALA A 200 1.92 3.92 15.78
C ALA A 200 1.27 4.53 17.04
N GLN A 201 1.49 5.82 17.32
CA GLN A 201 0.88 6.53 18.44
C GLN A 201 -0.62 6.72 18.24
N LEU A 202 -1.05 7.15 17.05
CA LEU A 202 -2.47 7.31 16.70
C LEU A 202 -3.21 5.98 16.71
N GLY A 203 -2.59 4.91 16.19
CA GLY A 203 -3.18 3.57 16.25
C GLY A 203 -3.40 3.05 17.67
N ARG A 204 -2.60 3.47 18.66
CA ARG A 204 -2.80 3.13 20.07
C ARG A 204 -3.92 3.94 20.73
N ARG A 205 -4.14 5.19 20.31
CA ARG A 205 -5.15 6.09 20.91
C ARG A 205 -6.57 5.84 20.40
N PHE A 206 -6.72 5.49 19.13
CA PHE A 206 -8.04 5.46 18.49
C PHE A 206 -8.75 4.11 18.51
N TYR A 207 -8.24 3.10 19.23
CA TYR A 207 -8.87 1.76 19.30
C TYR A 207 -9.34 1.22 17.92
N ALA A 208 -8.64 1.61 16.84
CA ALA A 208 -8.81 1.02 15.52
C ALA A 208 -7.92 -0.23 15.44
N SER A 209 -8.19 -1.19 16.33
CA SER A 209 -7.70 -2.57 16.32
C SER A 209 -8.56 -3.40 17.26
#